data_AF-A0A5J5IZ32-F1
#
_entry.id   AF-A0A5J5IZ32-F1
#
_cell.length_a   1.000
_cell.length_b   1.000
_cell.length_c   1.000
_cell.angle_alpha   90.00
_cell.angle_beta   90.00
_cell.angle_gamma   90.00
#
_symmetry.space_group_name_H-M   'P 1'
#
loop_
_entity.id
_entity.type
_entity.pdbx_description
1 polymer ?
#
loop_
_entity_poly.entity_id
_entity_poly.type
_entity_poly.pdbx_seq_one_letter_code
_entity_poly.pdbx_strand_id
1 'polypeptide(L)'
;MTTPRNFRAHVELTAQTASPVMRSGVYESVGEFFELVAAVAADPLERFEPVPGNEWVRPGLAGAVAYQEPADVDSGFGFALAVYVEGDVTVYRFRRFEDAARAGRLWSAGMI
;
A
#
# COMPACT_ATOMS: atom_id res chain seq x y z
N MET A 1 6.95 -7.32 22.71
CA MET A 1 7.15 -6.59 21.44
C MET A 1 6.16 -5.45 21.39
N THR A 2 6.62 -4.21 21.21
CA THR A 2 5.77 -3.02 21.14
C THR A 2 5.26 -2.86 19.70
N THR A 3 3.95 -2.77 19.51
CA THR A 3 3.35 -2.56 18.19
C THR A 3 3.75 -1.17 17.65
N PRO A 4 4.36 -1.05 16.46
CA PRO A 4 4.78 0.24 15.90
C PRO A 4 3.59 1.19 15.72
N ARG A 5 3.73 2.46 16.13
CA ARG A 5 2.63 3.44 16.12
C ARG A 5 2.51 4.26 14.82
N ASN A 6 3.53 4.25 13.98
CA ASN A 6 3.53 4.96 12.69
C ASN A 6 3.88 4.01 11.55
N PHE A 7 3.58 4.47 10.34
CA PHE A 7 3.73 3.76 9.09
C PHE A 7 5.18 3.40 8.82
N ARG A 8 6.11 4.36 8.95
CA ARG A 8 7.54 4.11 8.67
C ARG A 8 8.12 3.01 9.55
N ALA A 9 7.89 3.07 10.86
CA ALA A 9 8.38 2.06 11.80
C ALA A 9 7.72 0.69 11.58
N HIS A 10 6.45 0.66 11.16
CA HIS A 10 5.80 -0.61 10.81
C HIS A 10 6.40 -1.21 9.54
N VAL A 11 6.59 -0.41 8.49
CA VAL A 11 7.22 -0.84 7.23
C VAL A 11 8.65 -1.30 7.48
N GLU A 12 9.46 -0.55 8.22
CA GLU A 12 10.85 -0.92 8.52
C GLU A 12 10.95 -2.28 9.23
N LEU A 13 9.99 -2.60 10.08
CA LEU A 13 9.99 -3.86 10.85
C LEU A 13 9.38 -5.05 10.09
N THR A 14 8.41 -4.81 9.20
CA THR A 14 7.58 -5.88 8.61
C THR A 14 7.69 -6.01 7.10
N ALA A 15 8.06 -4.95 6.40
CA ALA A 15 8.30 -4.99 4.96
C ALA A 15 9.68 -5.58 4.69
N GLN A 16 9.82 -6.26 3.56
CA GLN A 16 11.09 -6.91 3.20
C GLN A 16 12.09 -5.94 2.59
N THR A 17 11.60 -4.85 2.00
CA THR A 17 12.41 -3.80 1.41
C THR A 17 12.09 -2.49 2.12
N ALA A 18 13.07 -1.97 2.86
CA ALA A 18 12.97 -0.65 3.49
C ALA A 18 12.90 0.48 2.44
N SER A 19 13.37 0.22 1.22
CA SER A 19 13.30 1.12 0.07
C SER A 19 12.43 0.50 -1.02
N PRO A 20 11.12 0.79 -1.02
CA PRO A 20 10.22 0.32 -2.06
C PRO A 20 10.54 0.96 -3.41
N VAL A 21 10.24 0.24 -4.50
CA VAL A 21 10.35 0.81 -5.85
C VAL A 21 9.17 1.75 -6.09
N MET A 22 9.48 2.97 -6.54
CA MET A 22 8.49 3.94 -7.00
C MET A 22 8.38 3.88 -8.52
N ARG A 23 7.15 3.89 -9.04
CA ARG A 23 6.85 3.96 -10.46
C ARG A 23 5.96 5.17 -10.71
N SER A 24 6.41 6.07 -11.59
CA SER A 24 5.69 7.29 -11.93
C SER A 24 4.90 7.12 -13.22
N GLY A 25 3.72 7.72 -13.30
CA GLY A 25 2.90 7.79 -14.51
C GLY A 25 2.31 6.46 -14.95
N VAL A 26 2.16 5.50 -14.03
CA VAL A 26 1.53 4.20 -14.33
C VAL A 26 0.02 4.31 -14.39
N TYR A 27 -0.55 5.26 -13.63
CA TYR A 27 -1.98 5.51 -13.54
C TYR A 27 -2.23 7.01 -13.64
N GLU A 28 -3.25 7.40 -14.37
CA GLU A 28 -3.69 8.78 -14.57
C GLU A 28 -4.53 9.29 -13.39
N SER A 29 -5.14 8.38 -12.61
CA SER A 29 -5.96 8.73 -11.45
C SER A 29 -5.96 7.67 -10.36
N VAL A 30 -6.36 8.05 -9.15
CA VAL A 30 -6.56 7.10 -8.04
C VAL A 30 -7.67 6.08 -8.33
N GLY A 31 -8.69 6.48 -9.11
CA GLY A 31 -9.78 5.59 -9.52
C GLY A 31 -9.26 4.49 -10.45
N GLU A 32 -8.54 4.88 -11.50
CA GLU A 32 -7.88 3.93 -12.41
C GLU A 32 -6.92 3.00 -11.66
N PHE A 33 -6.13 3.55 -10.73
CA PHE A 33 -5.27 2.76 -9.85
C PHE A 33 -6.06 1.68 -9.09
N PHE A 34 -7.16 2.02 -8.45
CA PHE A 34 -7.98 1.05 -7.72
C PHE A 34 -8.61 -0.02 -8.61
N GLU A 35 -9.06 0.37 -9.81
CA GLU A 35 -9.66 -0.55 -10.78
C GLU A 35 -8.62 -1.53 -11.32
N LEU A 36 -7.49 -1.03 -11.80
CA LEU A 36 -6.45 -1.86 -12.43
C LEU A 36 -5.74 -2.76 -11.42
N VAL A 37 -5.47 -2.28 -10.19
CA VAL A 37 -4.90 -3.15 -9.15
C VAL A 37 -5.89 -4.25 -8.77
N ALA A 38 -7.18 -3.93 -8.62
CA ALA A 38 -8.18 -4.95 -8.30
C ALA A 38 -8.39 -5.97 -9.41
N ALA A 39 -8.16 -5.61 -10.68
CA ALA A 39 -8.28 -6.53 -11.81
C ALA A 39 -7.17 -7.59 -11.86
N VAL A 40 -6.01 -7.32 -11.28
CA VAL A 40 -4.83 -8.22 -11.32
C VAL A 40 -4.47 -8.83 -9.97
N ALA A 41 -5.04 -8.30 -8.89
CA ALA A 41 -4.84 -8.82 -7.55
C ALA A 41 -5.58 -10.15 -7.34
N ALA A 42 -4.98 -11.04 -6.55
CA ALA A 42 -5.70 -12.18 -5.97
C ALA A 42 -6.37 -11.75 -4.65
N ASP A 43 -7.44 -12.47 -4.25
CA ASP A 43 -8.00 -12.34 -2.91
C ASP A 43 -7.00 -12.86 -1.86
N PRO A 44 -6.81 -12.17 -0.71
CA PRO A 44 -7.59 -11.01 -0.22
C PRO A 44 -7.12 -9.64 -0.76
N LEU A 45 -8.06 -8.67 -0.77
CA LEU A 45 -7.83 -7.27 -1.14
C LEU A 45 -8.54 -6.29 -0.18
N GLU A 46 -7.84 -5.24 0.26
CA GLU A 46 -8.38 -4.14 1.08
C GLU A 46 -7.92 -2.79 0.55
N ARG A 47 -8.87 -1.87 0.32
CA ARG A 47 -8.61 -0.51 -0.19
C ARG A 47 -8.60 0.49 0.96
N PHE A 48 -7.73 1.48 0.86
CA PHE A 48 -7.57 2.55 1.84
C PHE A 48 -7.54 3.91 1.15
N GLU A 49 -8.38 4.81 1.62
CA GLU A 49 -8.35 6.22 1.24
C GLU A 49 -7.91 7.05 2.46
N PRO A 50 -7.21 8.18 2.26
CA PRO A 50 -6.86 9.08 3.36
C PRO A 50 -8.10 9.48 4.18
N VAL A 51 -8.03 9.36 5.50
CA VAL A 51 -9.15 9.74 6.37
C VAL A 51 -9.13 11.24 6.67
N PRO A 52 -10.27 11.85 7.02
CA PRO A 52 -10.30 13.22 7.51
C PRO A 52 -9.35 13.39 8.72
N GLY A 53 -8.33 14.24 8.58
CA GLY A 53 -7.26 14.43 9.58
C GLY A 53 -5.88 13.99 9.12
N ASN A 54 -5.76 13.30 7.97
CA ASN A 54 -4.47 13.10 7.32
C ASN A 54 -3.98 14.43 6.71
N GLU A 55 -2.92 14.99 7.28
CA GLU A 55 -2.36 16.29 6.85
C GLU A 55 -1.44 16.18 5.62
N TRP A 56 -1.05 14.96 5.24
CA TRP A 56 -0.04 14.71 4.20
C TRP A 56 -0.65 14.54 2.81
N VAL A 57 -1.81 13.88 2.73
CA VAL A 57 -2.46 13.52 1.46
C VAL A 57 -3.98 13.68 1.58
N ARG A 58 -4.64 13.89 0.44
CA ARG A 58 -6.09 14.14 0.38
C ARG A 58 -6.81 13.03 -0.37
N PRO A 59 -8.07 12.71 0.00
CA PRO A 59 -8.93 11.86 -0.81
C PRO A 59 -9.04 12.36 -2.25
N GLY A 60 -9.13 11.43 -3.21
CA GLY A 60 -9.20 11.74 -4.64
C GLY A 60 -7.84 12.01 -5.30
N LEU A 61 -6.79 12.30 -4.53
CA LEU A 61 -5.41 12.49 -5.03
C LEU A 61 -4.47 11.36 -4.61
N ALA A 62 -4.84 10.60 -3.60
CA ALA A 62 -4.06 9.48 -3.07
C ALA A 62 -4.95 8.32 -2.64
N GLY A 63 -4.41 7.11 -2.72
CA GLY A 63 -5.07 5.88 -2.29
C GLY A 63 -4.05 4.77 -2.07
N ALA A 64 -4.44 3.74 -1.34
CA ALA A 64 -3.61 2.56 -1.17
C ALA A 64 -4.42 1.26 -1.24
N VAL A 65 -3.79 0.18 -1.66
CA VAL A 65 -4.41 -1.14 -1.74
C VAL A 65 -3.47 -2.16 -1.13
N ALA A 66 -3.93 -2.87 -0.11
CA ALA A 66 -3.31 -4.10 0.34
C ALA A 66 -3.91 -5.26 -0.46
N TYR A 67 -3.09 -6.13 -1.04
CA TYR A 67 -3.58 -7.23 -1.86
C TYR A 67 -2.62 -8.41 -1.86
N GLN A 68 -3.12 -9.58 -2.26
CA GLN A 68 -2.28 -10.73 -2.59
C GLN A 68 -1.70 -10.57 -4.01
N GLU A 69 -0.37 -10.57 -4.13
CA GLU A 69 0.30 -10.59 -5.43
C GLU A 69 -0.06 -11.89 -6.18
N PRO A 70 -0.27 -11.84 -7.50
CA PRO A 70 -0.53 -13.03 -8.29
C PRO A 70 0.62 -14.04 -8.18
N ALA A 71 0.30 -15.34 -8.26
CA ALA A 71 1.24 -16.44 -7.98
C ALA A 71 2.49 -16.46 -8.87
N ASP A 72 2.46 -15.77 -10.02
CA ASP A 72 3.56 -15.65 -10.98
C ASP A 72 4.65 -14.66 -10.54
N VAL A 73 4.46 -13.96 -9.40
CA VAL A 73 5.52 -13.15 -8.80
C VAL A 73 6.43 -14.07 -7.98
N ASP A 74 7.50 -14.56 -8.61
CA ASP A 74 8.52 -15.50 -8.10
C ASP A 74 9.28 -15.05 -6.82
N SER A 75 8.79 -14.03 -6.12
CA SER A 75 9.48 -13.39 -5.00
C SER A 75 9.30 -14.10 -3.65
N GLY A 76 8.50 -15.16 -3.53
CA GLY A 76 8.27 -15.85 -2.23
C GLY A 76 7.50 -15.01 -1.20
N PHE A 77 6.89 -13.93 -1.66
CA PHE A 77 6.14 -12.96 -0.87
C PHE A 77 4.79 -12.76 -1.52
N GLY A 78 3.75 -13.14 -0.80
CA GLY A 78 2.41 -13.21 -1.35
C GLY A 78 1.62 -11.91 -1.25
N PHE A 79 2.09 -10.89 -0.52
CA PHE A 79 1.25 -9.73 -0.21
C PHE A 79 1.98 -8.40 -0.39
N ALA A 80 1.25 -7.40 -0.88
CA ALA A 80 1.76 -6.07 -1.12
C ALA A 80 0.80 -4.99 -0.60
N LEU A 81 1.36 -3.83 -0.25
CA LEU A 81 0.65 -2.56 -0.17
C LEU A 81 1.16 -1.68 -1.31
N ALA A 82 0.30 -1.38 -2.28
CA ALA A 82 0.56 -0.35 -3.27
C ALA A 82 -0.02 0.98 -2.77
N VAL A 83 0.77 2.05 -2.81
CA VAL A 83 0.36 3.40 -2.41
C VAL A 83 0.50 4.32 -3.62
N TYR A 84 -0.62 4.89 -4.06
CA TYR A 84 -0.72 5.90 -5.10
C TYR A 84 -0.78 7.31 -4.47
N VAL A 85 0.04 8.23 -4.96
CA VAL A 85 -0.02 9.66 -4.64
C VAL A 85 0.26 10.45 -5.93
N GLU A 86 -0.74 11.17 -6.43
CA GLU A 86 -0.61 12.13 -7.56
C GLU A 86 0.15 11.59 -8.79
N GLY A 87 -0.04 10.31 -9.14
CA GLY A 87 0.56 9.66 -10.32
C GLY A 87 1.76 8.77 -10.01
N ASP A 88 2.27 8.82 -8.79
CA ASP A 88 3.35 7.96 -8.31
C ASP A 88 2.81 6.78 -7.51
N VAL A 89 3.29 5.57 -7.83
CA VAL A 89 2.97 4.36 -7.09
C VAL A 89 4.20 3.78 -6.43
N THR A 90 4.10 3.59 -5.11
CA THR A 90 5.11 2.94 -4.29
C THR A 90 4.59 1.61 -3.78
N VAL A 91 5.34 0.52 -3.99
CA VAL A 91 4.91 -0.84 -3.61
C VAL A 91 5.78 -1.38 -2.47
N TYR A 92 5.14 -1.69 -1.34
CA TYR A 92 5.74 -2.31 -0.17
C TYR A 92 5.34 -3.79 -0.11
N ARG A 93 6.30 -4.70 0.09
CA ARG A 93 6.04 -6.15 0.10
C ARG A 93 6.15 -6.75 1.49
N PHE A 94 5.22 -7.65 1.81
CA PHE A 94 5.02 -8.26 3.12
C PHE A 94 4.88 -9.78 3.01
N ARG A 95 5.13 -10.48 4.14
CA ARG A 95 4.91 -11.93 4.24
C ARG A 95 3.48 -12.29 4.61
N ARG A 96 2.73 -11.34 5.15
CA ARG A 96 1.37 -11.53 5.67
C ARG A 96 0.47 -10.40 5.21
N PHE A 97 -0.77 -10.73 4.88
CA PHE A 97 -1.75 -9.74 4.47
C PHE A 97 -2.04 -8.72 5.59
N GLU A 98 -2.06 -9.17 6.85
CA GLU A 98 -2.36 -8.32 8.00
C GLU A 98 -1.32 -7.21 8.17
N ASP A 99 -0.06 -7.47 7.83
CA ASP A 99 1.01 -6.46 7.87
C ASP A 99 0.82 -5.42 6.76
N ALA A 100 0.46 -5.85 5.54
CA ALA A 100 0.14 -4.95 4.43
C ALA A 100 -1.10 -4.08 4.73
N ALA A 101 -2.17 -4.71 5.21
CA ALA A 101 -3.41 -4.04 5.58
C ALA A 101 -3.20 -3.06 6.75
N ARG A 102 -2.39 -3.45 7.74
CA ARG A 102 -2.01 -2.55 8.85
C ARG A 102 -1.21 -1.36 8.36
N ALA A 103 -0.25 -1.56 7.46
CA ALA A 103 0.49 -0.47 6.83
C ALA A 103 -0.47 0.50 6.10
N GLY A 104 -1.44 -0.03 5.35
CA GLY A 104 -2.48 0.75 4.68
C GLY A 104 -3.31 1.61 5.65
N ARG A 105 -3.73 1.05 6.78
CA ARG A 105 -4.47 1.79 7.83
C ARG A 105 -3.63 2.89 8.50
N LEU A 106 -2.35 2.63 8.75
CA LEU A 106 -1.45 3.65 9.34
C LEU A 106 -1.22 4.80 8.37
N TRP A 107 -1.00 4.47 7.09
CA TRP A 107 -0.82 5.43 6.01
C TRP A 107 -2.07 6.28 5.80
N SER A 108 -3.26 5.67 5.71
CA SER A 108 -4.51 6.40 5.49
C SER A 108 -4.83 7.37 6.62
N ALA A 109 -4.47 7.01 7.86
CA ALA A 109 -4.57 7.86 9.03
C ALA A 109 -3.54 9.01 9.09
N GLY A 110 -2.56 9.05 8.19
CA GLY A 110 -1.49 10.06 8.21
C GLY A 110 -0.49 9.85 9.36
N MET A 111 -0.46 8.66 9.97
CA MET A 111 0.51 8.31 11.01
C MET A 111 1.82 7.93 10.34
N ILE A 112 2.56 8.90 9.79
CA ILE A 112 3.78 8.67 8.99
C ILE A 112 5.04 8.57 9.85
#